data_AF-A0A918L587-F1
#
_entry.id   AF-A0A918L587-F1
#
_cell.length_a   1.000
_cell.length_b   1.000
_cell.length_c   1.000
_cell.angle_alpha   90.00
_cell.angle_beta   90.00
_cell.angle_gamma   90.00
#
_symmetry.space_group_name_H-M   'P 1'
#
loop_
_entity.id
_entity.type
_entity.pdbx_description
1 polymer ?
#
loop_
_entity_poly.entity_id
_entity_poly.type
_entity_poly.pdbx_seq_one_letter_code
_entity_poly.pdbx_strand_id
1 'polypeptide(L)'
;MRELAGLSRRSDATEIRELYVQALHELGVPLPDEKAAGRRLLASLAFGLARGELSPGDVSDRLSMAVAAGTHEEARFLSVAAHYSEWIGPDELSRWEHDLRSAAHSLTASTTLGTALGILSSRRD
;
A
#
# COMPACT_ATOMS: atom_id res chain seq x y z
N MET A 1 3.29 -30.93 2.71
CA MET A 1 3.13 -29.46 2.73
C MET A 1 3.34 -28.96 1.30
N ARG A 2 2.43 -28.13 0.79
CA ARG A 2 2.57 -27.51 -0.54
C ARG A 2 3.10 -26.11 -0.30
N GLU A 3 4.31 -25.83 -0.76
CA GLU A 3 5.00 -24.58 -0.47
C GLU A 3 4.57 -23.48 -1.46
N LEU A 4 4.32 -22.27 -0.94
CA LEU A 4 4.08 -21.08 -1.76
C LEU A 4 5.24 -20.81 -2.74
N ALA A 5 6.47 -21.16 -2.35
CA ALA A 5 7.67 -20.98 -3.16
C ALA A 5 7.69 -21.78 -4.47
N GLY A 6 6.81 -22.80 -4.61
CA GLY A 6 6.71 -23.66 -5.79
C GLY A 6 5.54 -23.36 -6.71
N LEU A 7 4.72 -22.34 -6.43
CA LEU A 7 3.53 -22.05 -7.22
C LEU A 7 3.88 -21.31 -8.51
N SER A 8 3.27 -21.75 -9.61
CA SER A 8 3.37 -21.05 -10.89
C SER A 8 2.61 -19.72 -10.81
N ARG A 9 3.05 -18.72 -11.57
CA ARG A 9 2.35 -17.44 -11.71
C ARG A 9 0.92 -17.57 -12.26
N ARG A 10 0.59 -18.74 -12.84
CA ARG A 10 -0.74 -19.10 -13.36
C ARG A 10 -1.60 -19.92 -12.38
N SER A 11 -1.10 -20.19 -11.17
CA SER A 11 -1.88 -20.88 -10.15
C SER A 11 -3.12 -20.05 -9.77
N ASP A 12 -4.19 -20.74 -9.42
CA ASP A 12 -5.46 -20.11 -9.09
C ASP A 12 -5.31 -19.15 -7.89
N ALA A 13 -5.90 -17.95 -8.00
CA ALA A 13 -5.75 -16.92 -6.98
C ALA A 13 -6.39 -17.33 -5.64
N THR A 14 -7.42 -18.17 -5.65
CA THR A 14 -8.03 -18.71 -4.43
C THR A 14 -7.11 -19.74 -3.79
N GLU A 15 -6.52 -20.64 -4.58
CA GLU A 15 -5.54 -21.61 -4.09
C GLU A 15 -4.30 -20.93 -3.48
N ILE A 16 -3.78 -19.89 -4.14
CA ILE A 16 -2.66 -19.07 -3.61
C ILE A 16 -3.07 -18.42 -2.28
N ARG A 17 -4.29 -17.87 -2.19
CA ARG A 17 -4.80 -17.23 -0.97
C ARG A 17 -4.89 -18.24 0.18
N GLU A 18 -5.41 -19.43 -0.07
CA GLU A 18 -5.55 -20.48 0.93
C GLU A 18 -4.17 -20.92 1.46
N LEU A 19 -3.21 -21.13 0.57
CA LEU A 19 -1.84 -21.48 0.95
C LEU A 19 -1.14 -20.37 1.74
N TYR A 20 -1.38 -19.10 1.40
CA TYR A 20 -0.89 -17.94 2.15
C TYR A 20 -1.44 -17.89 3.58
N VAL A 21 -2.76 -18.06 3.74
CA VAL A 21 -3.40 -18.08 5.06
C VAL A 21 -2.89 -19.26 5.89
N GLN A 22 -2.76 -20.43 5.28
CA GLN A 22 -2.23 -21.62 5.94
C GLN A 22 -0.79 -21.39 6.43
N ALA A 23 0.08 -20.82 5.60
CA ALA A 23 1.46 -20.54 5.98
C ALA A 23 1.56 -19.52 7.14
N LEU A 24 0.73 -18.46 7.13
CA LEU A 24 0.69 -17.51 8.24
C LEU A 24 0.24 -18.17 9.55
N HIS A 25 -0.77 -19.04 9.48
CA HIS A 25 -1.23 -19.81 10.63
C HIS A 25 -0.14 -20.73 11.19
N GLU A 26 0.59 -21.44 10.31
CA GLU A 26 1.73 -22.29 10.70
C GLU A 26 2.87 -21.49 11.35
N LEU A 27 3.08 -20.25 10.93
CA LEU A 27 4.07 -19.33 11.51
C LEU A 27 3.57 -18.61 12.78
N GLY A 28 2.34 -18.86 13.22
CA GLY A 28 1.73 -18.15 14.35
C GLY A 28 1.50 -16.66 14.10
N VAL A 29 1.49 -16.22 12.83
CA VAL A 29 1.26 -14.82 12.45
C VAL A 29 -0.23 -14.61 12.22
N PRO A 30 -0.89 -13.72 12.99
CA PRO A 30 -2.29 -13.44 12.77
C PRO A 30 -2.51 -12.75 11.42
N LEU A 31 -3.55 -13.17 10.70
CA LEU A 31 -3.96 -12.50 9.47
C LEU A 31 -4.39 -11.07 9.82
N PRO A 32 -3.85 -10.04 9.17
CA PRO A 32 -4.32 -8.68 9.39
C PRO A 32 -5.78 -8.56 8.97
N ASP A 33 -6.57 -7.81 9.74
CA ASP A 33 -7.88 -7.39 9.29
C ASP A 33 -7.77 -6.54 8.00
N GLU A 34 -8.87 -6.43 7.28
CA GLU A 34 -8.94 -5.71 6.00
C GLU A 34 -8.44 -4.27 6.10
N LYS A 35 -8.72 -3.59 7.23
CA LYS A 35 -8.28 -2.22 7.47
C LYS A 35 -6.76 -2.14 7.64
N ALA A 36 -6.18 -3.04 8.42
CA ALA A 36 -4.73 -3.12 8.62
C ALA A 36 -4.01 -3.51 7.32
N ALA A 37 -4.58 -4.43 6.53
CA ALA A 37 -4.06 -4.79 5.22
C ALA A 37 -4.09 -3.60 4.26
N GLY A 38 -5.20 -2.89 4.19
CA GLY A 38 -5.35 -1.68 3.37
C GLY A 38 -4.36 -0.58 3.74
N ARG A 39 -4.16 -0.31 5.03
CA ARG A 39 -3.17 0.69 5.47
C ARG A 39 -1.73 0.29 5.14
N ARG A 40 -1.38 -1.00 5.25
CA ARG A 40 -0.06 -1.50 4.83
C ARG A 40 0.14 -1.39 3.32
N LEU A 41 -0.90 -1.61 2.52
CA LEU A 41 -0.88 -1.37 1.08
C LEU A 41 -0.64 0.12 0.78
N LEU A 42 -1.36 1.04 1.43
CA LEU A 42 -1.16 2.48 1.23
C LEU A 42 0.27 2.91 1.54
N ALA A 43 0.81 2.44 2.66
CA ALA A 43 2.19 2.73 3.02
C ALA A 43 3.15 2.19 1.96
N SER A 44 3.02 0.92 1.54
CA SER A 44 3.94 0.32 0.58
C SER A 44 3.91 1.03 -0.79
N LEU A 45 2.73 1.43 -1.26
CA LEU A 45 2.58 2.20 -2.50
C LEU A 45 3.20 3.59 -2.38
N ALA A 46 2.99 4.29 -1.26
CA ALA A 46 3.58 5.60 -1.03
C ALA A 46 5.11 5.54 -0.95
N PHE A 47 5.68 4.55 -0.25
CA PHE A 47 7.13 4.32 -0.20
C PHE A 47 7.69 3.98 -1.58
N GLY A 48 7.05 3.08 -2.33
CA GLY A 48 7.48 2.69 -3.67
C GLY A 48 7.47 3.89 -4.64
N LEU A 49 6.43 4.71 -4.58
CA LEU A 49 6.34 5.91 -5.41
C LEU A 49 7.37 6.97 -5.00
N ALA A 50 7.58 7.21 -3.70
CA ALA A 50 8.56 8.17 -3.21
C ALA A 50 10.01 7.78 -3.56
N ARG A 51 10.29 6.47 -3.63
CA ARG A 51 11.60 5.92 -4.02
C ARG A 51 11.79 5.81 -5.54
N GLY A 52 10.76 6.10 -6.33
CA GLY A 52 10.78 5.92 -7.79
C GLY A 52 10.76 4.45 -8.24
N GLU A 53 10.38 3.53 -7.36
CA GLU A 53 10.23 2.10 -7.65
C GLU A 53 8.88 1.79 -8.32
N LEU A 54 7.91 2.68 -8.14
CA LEU A 54 6.59 2.63 -8.79
C LEU A 54 6.37 3.92 -9.57
N SER A 55 5.75 3.80 -10.75
CA SER A 55 5.21 4.96 -11.46
C SER A 55 3.86 5.40 -10.85
N PRO A 56 3.43 6.65 -11.08
CA PRO A 56 2.07 7.08 -10.73
C PRO A 56 0.97 6.15 -11.27
N GLY A 57 1.13 5.63 -12.50
CA GLY A 57 0.21 4.67 -13.10
C GLY A 57 0.14 3.34 -12.34
N ASP A 58 1.29 2.79 -11.92
CA ASP A 58 1.34 1.56 -11.12
C ASP A 58 0.57 1.70 -9.80
N VAL A 59 0.59 2.90 -9.21
CA VAL A 59 -0.14 3.20 -7.97
C VAL A 59 -1.63 3.24 -8.23
N SER A 60 -2.09 3.94 -9.27
CA SER A 60 -3.50 4.00 -9.64
C SER A 60 -4.08 2.61 -9.93
N ASP A 61 -3.36 1.79 -10.69
CA ASP A 61 -3.79 0.43 -11.05
C ASP A 61 -3.96 -0.47 -9.82
N ARG A 62 -3.09 -0.30 -8.81
CA ARG A 62 -3.08 -1.11 -7.58
C ARG A 62 -4.04 -0.61 -6.51
N LEU A 63 -4.49 0.65 -6.59
CA LEU A 63 -5.47 1.25 -5.68
C LEU A 63 -6.93 0.97 -6.08
N SER A 64 -7.17 0.06 -7.03
CA SER A 64 -8.51 -0.36 -7.44
C SER A 64 -9.36 -0.98 -6.31
N MET A 65 -8.75 -1.26 -5.14
CA MET A 65 -9.43 -1.76 -3.94
C MET A 65 -9.82 -0.60 -2.99
N ALA A 66 -11.02 -0.66 -2.43
CA ALA A 66 -11.50 0.32 -1.47
C ALA A 66 -10.70 0.23 -0.15
N VAL A 67 -9.75 1.13 0.06
CA VAL A 67 -9.01 1.24 1.32
C VAL A 67 -9.62 2.34 2.19
N ALA A 68 -9.94 2.01 3.45
CA ALA A 68 -10.35 3.01 4.43
C ALA A 68 -9.13 3.76 5.00
N ALA A 69 -9.06 5.07 4.78
CA ALA A 69 -8.06 5.94 5.41
C ALA A 69 -8.29 6.03 6.92
N GLY A 70 -7.19 5.92 7.69
CA GLY A 70 -7.13 6.14 9.13
C GLY A 70 -6.43 7.44 9.53
N THR A 71 -5.68 8.08 8.63
CA THR A 71 -5.05 9.40 8.87
C THR A 71 -5.37 10.41 7.76
N HIS A 72 -5.07 11.69 8.02
CA HIS A 72 -5.27 12.76 7.04
C HIS A 72 -4.40 12.56 5.79
N GLU A 73 -3.16 12.12 5.96
CA GLU A 73 -2.22 11.86 4.87
C GLU A 73 -2.62 10.65 4.02
N GLU A 74 -3.14 9.59 4.66
CA GLU A 74 -3.73 8.45 3.97
C GLU A 74 -4.93 8.89 3.12
N ALA A 75 -5.83 9.71 3.67
CA ALA A 75 -6.98 10.24 2.95
C ALA A 75 -6.58 11.16 1.78
N ARG A 76 -5.57 12.02 1.98
CA ARG A 76 -5.05 12.89 0.92
C ARG A 76 -4.45 12.09 -0.22
N PHE A 77 -3.63 11.08 0.08
CA PHE A 77 -3.03 10.22 -0.93
C PHE A 77 -4.07 9.47 -1.76
N LEU A 78 -5.09 8.88 -1.10
CA LEU A 78 -6.22 8.25 -1.77
C LEU A 78 -7.01 9.22 -2.64
N SER A 79 -7.30 10.42 -2.13
CA SER A 79 -8.06 11.44 -2.86
C SER A 79 -7.38 11.85 -4.16
N VAL A 80 -6.06 12.07 -4.13
CA VAL A 80 -5.28 12.42 -5.34
C VAL A 80 -5.23 11.24 -6.31
N ALA A 81 -4.99 10.02 -5.82
CA ALA A 81 -4.96 8.83 -6.66
C ALA A 81 -6.30 8.60 -7.38
N ALA A 82 -7.42 8.81 -6.68
CA ALA A 82 -8.77 8.70 -7.24
C ALA A 82 -9.10 9.76 -8.31
N HIS A 83 -8.29 10.82 -8.43
CA HIS A 83 -8.46 11.84 -9.45
C HIS A 83 -7.88 11.44 -10.82
N TYR A 84 -7.27 10.25 -10.92
CA TYR A 84 -6.81 9.74 -12.20
C TYR A 84 -7.97 9.51 -13.17
N SER A 85 -7.76 9.87 -14.44
CA SER A 85 -8.67 9.62 -15.53
C SER A 85 -7.86 9.21 -16.76
N GLU A 86 -8.32 8.21 -17.50
CA GLU A 86 -7.71 7.80 -18.78
C GLU A 86 -7.82 8.90 -19.86
N TRP A 87 -8.68 9.90 -19.65
CA TRP A 87 -8.91 11.05 -20.54
C TRP A 87 -8.24 12.33 -20.05
N ILE A 88 -7.37 12.25 -19.04
CA ILE A 88 -6.66 13.41 -18.49
C ILE A 88 -5.75 14.04 -19.56
N GLY A 89 -5.79 15.37 -19.67
CA GLY A 89 -4.91 16.10 -20.60
C GLY A 89 -3.44 16.05 -20.15
N PRO A 90 -2.44 16.24 -21.05
CA PRO A 90 -1.02 16.09 -20.70
C PRO A 90 -0.53 17.05 -19.60
N ASP A 91 -1.03 18.29 -19.59
CA ASP A 91 -0.70 19.27 -18.54
C ASP A 91 -1.32 18.90 -17.20
N GLU A 92 -2.55 18.39 -17.23
CA GLU A 92 -3.29 17.93 -16.06
C GLU A 92 -2.70 16.64 -15.51
N LEU A 93 -2.23 15.73 -16.38
CA LEU A 93 -1.51 14.52 -16.03
C LEU A 93 -0.23 14.86 -15.27
N SER A 94 0.57 15.78 -15.81
CA SER A 94 1.82 16.22 -15.17
C SER A 94 1.57 16.80 -13.78
N ARG A 95 0.49 17.57 -13.62
CA ARG A 95 0.06 18.11 -12.33
C ARG A 95 -0.39 17.01 -11.38
N TRP A 96 -1.26 16.11 -11.84
CA TRP A 96 -1.74 14.99 -11.05
C TRP A 96 -0.60 14.09 -10.56
N GLU A 97 0.35 13.76 -11.43
CA GLU A 97 1.52 12.97 -11.03
C GLU A 97 2.38 13.70 -10.00
N HIS A 98 2.54 15.01 -10.13
CA HIS A 98 3.26 15.82 -9.15
C HIS A 98 2.55 15.81 -7.79
N ASP A 99 1.24 16.02 -7.79
CA ASP A 99 0.41 16.01 -6.57
C ASP A 99 0.42 14.63 -5.90
N LEU A 100 0.38 13.56 -6.69
CA LEU A 100 0.42 12.18 -6.18
C LEU A 100 1.77 11.89 -5.52
N ARG A 101 2.88 12.27 -6.16
CA ARG A 101 4.22 12.16 -5.56
C ARG A 101 4.30 13.00 -4.28
N SER A 102 3.80 14.23 -4.27
CA SER A 102 3.81 15.10 -3.09
C SER A 102 3.02 14.50 -1.91
N ALA A 103 1.85 13.92 -2.19
CA ALA A 103 1.06 13.20 -1.18
C ALA A 103 1.78 11.95 -0.67
N ALA A 104 2.44 11.18 -1.54
CA ALA A 104 3.22 10.00 -1.15
C ALA A 104 4.41 10.35 -0.23
N HIS A 105 5.12 11.45 -0.51
CA HIS A 105 6.19 11.93 0.36
C HIS A 105 5.66 12.33 1.73
N SER A 106 4.51 13.03 1.77
CA SER A 106 3.85 13.42 3.02
C SER A 106 3.46 12.20 3.86
N LEU A 107 2.83 11.20 3.23
CA LEU A 107 2.43 9.96 3.90
C LEU A 107 3.65 9.14 4.39
N THR A 108 4.71 9.10 3.60
CA THR A 108 5.97 8.41 3.96
C THR A 108 6.63 9.07 5.18
N ALA A 109 6.67 10.40 5.21
CA ALA A 109 7.19 11.16 6.34
C ALA A 109 6.37 10.91 7.62
N SER A 110 5.04 11.02 7.55
CA SER A 110 4.15 10.76 8.70
C SER A 110 4.23 9.30 9.18
N THR A 111 4.39 8.34 8.26
CA THR A 111 4.54 6.92 8.60
C THR A 111 5.87 6.64 9.30
N THR A 112 6.98 7.17 8.76
CA THR A 112 8.31 7.04 9.37
C THR A 112 8.35 7.66 10.76
N LEU A 113 7.70 8.82 10.92
CA LEU A 113 7.57 9.50 12.20
C LEU A 113 6.71 8.70 13.18
N GLY A 114 5.61 8.11 12.73
CA GLY A 114 4.78 7.19 13.52
C GLY A 114 5.53 5.93 13.96
N THR A 115 6.36 5.34 13.10
CA THR A 115 7.21 4.20 13.45
C THR A 115 8.29 4.60 14.45
N ALA A 116 8.97 5.74 14.26
CA ALA A 116 9.99 6.24 15.18
C ALA A 116 9.40 6.55 16.57
N LEU A 117 8.23 7.17 16.63
CA LEU A 117 7.52 7.46 17.88
C LEU A 117 7.00 6.19 18.55
N GLY A 118 6.51 5.20 17.79
CA GLY A 118 6.10 3.89 18.31
C GLY A 118 7.26 3.07 18.88
N ILE A 119 8.45 3.16 18.28
CA ILE A 119 9.67 2.54 18.81
C ILE A 119 10.15 3.26 20.09
N LEU A 120 10.02 4.60 20.14
CA LEU A 120 10.37 5.38 21.33
C LEU A 120 9.41 5.15 22.49
N SER A 121 8.11 4.97 22.22
CA SER A 121 7.13 4.63 23.27
C SER A 121 7.20 3.16 23.71
N SER A 122 7.74 2.27 22.89
CA SER A 122 7.97 0.86 23.25
C SER A 122 9.25 0.62 24.09
N ARG A 123 10.12 1.63 24.28
CA ARG A 123 11.35 1.54 25.12
C ARG A 123 11.13 2.08 26.53
N ARG A 124 9.96 1.81 27.11
CA ARG A 124 9.65 2.12 28.51
C ARG A 124 8.80 1.00 29.10
N ASP A 125 9.47 -0.12 29.37
CA ASP A 125 9.13 -1.08 30.42
C ASP A 125 10.42 -1.74 30.90
#